data_AF-A0A1I1AF88-F1
#
_entry.id   AF-A0A1I1AF88-F1
#
_cell.length_a   1.000
_cell.length_b   1.000
_cell.length_c   1.000
_cell.angle_alpha   90.00
_cell.angle_beta   90.00
_cell.angle_gamma   90.00
#
_symmetry.space_group_name_H-M   'P 1'
#
loop_
_entity.id
_entity.type
_entity.pdbx_description
1 polymer ?
#
loop_
_entity_poly.entity_id
_entity_poly.type
_entity_poly.pdbx_seq_one_letter_code
_entity_poly.pdbx_strand_id
1 'polypeptide(L)'
;METSIRRQLAEKVDVTHLTHVEQLAVFSAPDRVPGPRVVATAFLGLVPAGVDPVIPEDTAWHDLDALPRTAFDHEAIALRARNRLRAKLCYTNLGFALAPEEFTISSLRELYSAALGYRVSATNLQRVLARRGLLAPTGGTAPPGRTGGRPAALFSFTGDGMQVTDPFAVFRPPARQRDGSKRQQAGRPHAS
;
A
#
# COMPACT_ATOMS: atom_id res chain seq x y z
N MET A 1 21.32 10.02 12.83
CA MET A 1 21.57 9.61 11.42
C MET A 1 20.30 9.72 10.59
N GLU A 2 19.15 9.20 11.06
CA GLU A 2 17.84 9.33 10.40
C GLU A 2 17.42 10.79 10.13
N THR A 3 17.73 11.71 11.05
CA THR A 3 17.46 13.15 10.94
C THR A 3 18.18 13.82 9.76
N SER A 4 19.41 13.40 9.46
CA SER A 4 20.21 13.97 8.37
C SER A 4 19.72 13.53 6.99
N ILE A 5 19.12 12.34 6.90
CA ILE A 5 18.60 11.78 5.66
C ILE A 5 17.20 12.33 5.35
N ARG A 6 16.35 12.54 6.37
CA ARG A 6 15.10 13.31 6.21
C ARG A 6 15.40 14.70 5.62
N ARG A 7 16.48 15.36 6.07
CA ARG A 7 16.91 16.67 5.53
C ARG A 7 17.38 16.60 4.07
N GLN A 8 18.15 15.59 3.68
CA GLN A 8 18.59 15.42 2.28
C GLN A 8 17.45 15.01 1.33
N LEU A 9 16.48 14.21 1.80
CA LEU A 9 15.26 13.92 1.07
C LEU A 9 14.39 15.19 0.89
N ALA A 10 14.32 16.03 1.92
CA ALA A 10 13.58 17.30 1.90
C ALA A 10 14.15 18.37 0.94
N GLU A 11 15.39 18.23 0.46
CA GLU A 11 15.96 19.15 -0.54
C GLU A 11 15.58 18.79 -1.99
N LYS A 12 15.15 17.55 -2.27
CA LYS A 12 14.90 17.08 -3.66
C LYS A 12 13.44 16.82 -4.00
N VAL A 13 12.61 16.58 -2.99
CA VAL A 13 11.16 16.44 -3.11
C VAL A 13 10.60 17.28 -1.96
N ASP A 14 9.49 17.99 -2.15
CA ASP A 14 8.85 18.71 -1.04
C ASP A 14 8.24 17.69 -0.05
N VAL A 15 9.11 17.12 0.79
CA VAL A 15 8.86 16.05 1.76
C VAL A 15 7.96 16.52 2.91
N THR A 16 7.54 17.79 2.93
CA THR A 16 6.59 18.33 3.90
C THR A 16 5.30 17.52 4.00
N HIS A 17 4.94 16.80 2.94
CA HIS A 17 3.74 15.97 2.88
C HIS A 17 3.95 14.47 3.19
N LEU A 18 5.16 14.03 3.55
CA LEU A 18 5.39 12.63 3.95
C LEU A 18 4.89 12.39 5.38
N THR A 19 3.88 11.54 5.52
CA THR A 19 3.37 11.09 6.83
C THR A 19 4.18 9.94 7.43
N HIS A 20 4.90 9.19 6.60
CA HIS A 20 5.78 8.13 7.06
C HIS A 20 7.03 8.02 6.19
N VAL A 21 8.19 7.86 6.82
CA VAL A 21 9.46 7.59 6.15
C VAL A 21 10.22 6.53 6.93
N GLU A 22 10.77 5.55 6.22
CA GLU A 22 11.67 4.57 6.82
C GLU A 22 12.82 4.16 5.88
N GLN A 23 13.91 3.67 6.45
CA GLN A 23 14.95 3.02 5.67
C GLN A 23 14.44 1.68 5.12
N LEU A 24 14.55 1.50 3.81
CA LEU A 24 14.14 0.27 3.15
C LEU A 24 15.23 -0.81 3.26
N ALA A 25 16.41 -0.52 2.71
CA ALA A 25 17.58 -1.39 2.69
C ALA A 25 18.82 -0.64 2.18
N VAL A 26 19.99 -1.25 2.37
CA VAL A 26 21.25 -0.88 1.69
C VAL A 26 21.46 -1.83 0.51
N PHE A 27 21.80 -1.27 -0.64
CA PHE A 27 22.09 -1.97 -1.90
C PHE A 27 23.56 -1.79 -2.24
N SER A 28 24.31 -2.89 -2.26
CA SER A 28 25.78 -2.86 -2.36
C SER A 28 26.37 -3.92 -3.30
N ALA A 29 25.52 -4.54 -4.15
CA ALA A 29 25.96 -5.49 -5.16
C ALA A 29 27.05 -4.84 -6.04
N PRO A 30 28.22 -5.48 -6.25
CA PRO A 30 29.38 -4.83 -6.89
C PRO A 30 29.11 -4.31 -8.31
N ASP A 31 28.20 -4.97 -9.03
CA ASP A 31 27.85 -4.78 -10.43
C ASP A 31 26.52 -4.02 -10.63
N ARG A 32 25.90 -3.51 -9.56
CA ARG A 32 24.59 -2.83 -9.65
C ARG A 32 24.59 -1.58 -10.52
N VAL A 33 25.73 -0.89 -10.60
CA VAL A 33 25.95 0.30 -11.42
C VAL A 33 27.23 0.07 -12.22
N PRO A 34 27.23 0.26 -13.55
CA PRO A 34 28.45 0.19 -14.35
C PRO A 34 29.50 1.20 -13.86
N GLY A 35 30.76 0.76 -13.77
CA GLY A 35 31.88 1.61 -13.37
C GLY A 35 32.31 1.40 -11.92
N PRO A 36 32.67 2.48 -11.18
CA PRO A 36 33.12 2.36 -9.79
C PRO A 36 32.05 1.74 -8.89
N ARG A 37 32.48 1.07 -7.81
CA ARG A 37 31.56 0.46 -6.86
C ARG A 37 30.70 1.52 -6.18
N VAL A 38 29.38 1.39 -6.31
CA VAL A 38 28.39 2.28 -5.68
C VAL A 38 27.57 1.53 -4.63
N VAL A 39 27.50 2.09 -3.42
CA VAL A 39 26.57 1.65 -2.38
C VAL A 39 25.46 2.68 -2.24
N ALA A 40 24.20 2.22 -2.21
CA ALA A 40 23.04 3.08 -2.06
C ALA A 40 22.22 2.70 -0.82
N THR A 41 21.74 3.69 -0.08
CA THR A 41 20.74 3.49 0.98
C THR A 41 19.38 3.98 0.46
N ALA A 42 18.41 3.08 0.35
CA ALA A 42 17.08 3.40 -0.13
C ALA A 42 16.11 3.66 1.03
N PHE A 43 15.13 4.54 0.79
CA PHE A 43 14.08 4.91 1.73
C PHE A 43 12.70 4.67 1.11
N LEU A 44 11.73 4.35 1.95
CA LEU A 44 10.31 4.30 1.61
C LEU A 44 9.63 5.50 2.28
N GLY A 45 9.04 6.38 1.47
CA GLY A 45 8.16 7.47 1.92
C GLY A 45 6.72 7.19 1.52
N LEU A 46 5.76 7.58 2.37
CA LEU A 46 4.33 7.53 2.08
C LEU A 46 3.74 8.94 2.07
N VAL A 47 2.98 9.24 1.03
CA VAL A 47 2.16 10.45 0.89
C VAL A 47 0.69 10.05 1.12
N PRO A 48 -0.07 10.77 1.96
CA PRO A 48 -1.49 10.50 2.15
C PRO A 48 -2.30 10.66 0.87
N ALA A 49 -3.34 9.85 0.73
CA ALA A 49 -4.29 10.01 -0.36
C ALA A 49 -4.99 11.37 -0.28
N GLY A 50 -5.13 12.02 -1.44
CA GLY A 50 -5.75 13.34 -1.55
C GLY A 50 -4.78 14.51 -1.36
N VAL A 51 -3.51 14.24 -1.03
CA VAL A 51 -2.45 15.24 -1.09
C VAL A 51 -1.77 15.19 -2.46
N ASP A 52 -1.64 16.34 -3.10
CA ASP A 52 -0.88 16.50 -4.34
C ASP A 52 0.39 17.31 -4.04
N PRO A 53 1.53 16.64 -3.73
CA PRO A 53 2.75 17.33 -3.37
C PRO A 53 3.39 18.00 -4.58
N VAL A 54 4.06 19.13 -4.35
CA VAL A 54 4.88 19.76 -5.38
C VAL A 54 6.07 18.84 -5.68
N ILE A 55 6.11 18.34 -6.91
CA ILE A 55 7.21 17.52 -7.42
C ILE A 55 8.03 18.31 -8.46
N PRO A 56 9.34 18.01 -8.61
CA PRO A 56 10.16 18.60 -9.66
C PRO A 56 9.60 18.35 -11.08
N GLU A 57 9.91 19.23 -12.03
CA GLU A 57 9.42 19.14 -13.43
C GLU A 57 9.80 17.83 -14.14
N ASP A 58 10.89 17.19 -13.72
CA ASP A 58 11.39 15.92 -14.27
C ASP A 58 10.87 14.68 -13.49
N THR A 59 9.93 14.88 -12.58
CA THR A 59 9.37 13.83 -11.71
C THR A 59 7.88 13.63 -11.99
N ALA A 60 7.43 12.36 -11.99
CA ALA A 60 6.04 12.02 -12.18
C ALA A 60 5.63 10.82 -11.31
N TRP A 61 4.32 10.72 -11.03
CA TRP A 61 3.73 9.54 -10.43
C TRP A 61 3.61 8.42 -11.48
N HIS A 62 4.09 7.23 -11.14
CA HIS A 62 4.01 6.04 -11.99
C HIS A 62 3.27 4.90 -11.28
N ASP A 63 2.47 4.16 -12.03
CA ASP A 63 1.90 2.90 -11.55
C ASP A 63 3.03 1.87 -11.38
N LEU A 64 3.06 1.21 -10.22
CA LEU A 64 4.05 0.16 -9.91
C LEU A 64 3.87 -1.09 -10.77
N ASP A 65 2.69 -1.33 -11.33
CA ASP A 65 2.42 -2.44 -12.25
C ASP A 65 2.74 -2.07 -13.71
N ALA A 66 3.06 -0.80 -13.98
CA ALA A 66 3.42 -0.30 -15.31
C ALA A 66 4.59 0.71 -15.25
N LEU A 67 5.66 0.34 -14.53
CA LEU A 67 6.84 1.19 -14.39
C LEU A 67 7.52 1.44 -15.75
N PRO A 68 7.98 2.67 -16.04
CA PRO A 68 8.85 2.91 -17.18
C PRO A 68 10.19 2.20 -17.00
N ARG A 69 11.00 2.17 -18.06
CA ARG A 69 12.38 1.66 -17.96
C ARG A 69 13.14 2.45 -16.90
N THR A 70 13.49 1.77 -15.81
CA THR A 70 14.20 2.40 -14.69
C THR A 70 15.71 2.32 -14.87
N ALA A 71 16.45 3.18 -14.17
CA ALA A 71 17.90 3.13 -14.15
C ALA A 71 18.39 2.01 -13.24
N PHE A 72 19.45 1.30 -13.67
CA PHE A 72 20.16 0.32 -12.85
C PHE A 72 19.21 -0.73 -12.21
N ASP A 73 19.19 -0.84 -10.88
CA ASP A 73 18.36 -1.74 -10.09
C ASP A 73 17.15 -1.04 -9.45
N HIS A 74 16.75 0.15 -9.93
CA HIS A 74 15.69 0.95 -9.31
C HIS A 74 14.31 0.25 -9.34
N GLU A 75 14.01 -0.54 -10.36
CA GLU A 75 12.80 -1.38 -10.37
C GLU A 75 12.80 -2.35 -9.18
N ALA A 76 13.93 -3.01 -8.90
CA ALA A 76 14.04 -3.91 -7.77
C ALA A 76 13.87 -3.17 -6.43
N ILE A 77 14.37 -1.93 -6.32
CA ILE A 77 14.16 -1.06 -5.15
C ILE A 77 12.67 -0.76 -4.97
N ALA A 78 11.98 -0.33 -6.03
CA ALA A 78 10.55 -0.01 -6.00
C ALA A 78 9.69 -1.23 -5.63
N LEU A 79 9.98 -2.40 -6.22
CA LEU A 79 9.28 -3.65 -5.90
C LEU A 79 9.54 -4.11 -4.45
N ARG A 80 10.75 -3.89 -3.92
CA ARG A 80 11.06 -4.16 -2.52
C ARG A 80 10.29 -3.22 -1.59
N ALA A 81 10.15 -1.95 -1.97
CA ALA A 81 9.36 -0.96 -1.23
C ALA A 81 7.88 -1.36 -1.18
N ARG A 82 7.31 -1.78 -2.31
CA ARG A 82 5.95 -2.33 -2.39
C ARG A 82 5.75 -3.52 -1.45
N ASN A 83 6.66 -4.48 -1.48
CA ASN A 83 6.58 -5.66 -0.62
C ASN A 83 6.70 -5.31 0.87
N ARG A 84 7.54 -4.34 1.23
CA ARG A 84 7.64 -3.82 2.61
C ARG A 84 6.32 -3.19 3.06
N LEU A 85 5.73 -2.32 2.24
CA LEU A 85 4.44 -1.69 2.53
C LEU A 85 3.35 -2.74 2.75
N ARG A 86 3.22 -3.70 1.82
CA ARG A 86 2.25 -4.80 1.92
C ARG A 86 2.39 -5.59 3.21
N ALA A 87 3.62 -5.97 3.55
CA ALA A 87 3.89 -6.68 4.79
C ALA A 87 3.45 -5.85 6.00
N LYS A 88 3.87 -4.59 6.08
CA LYS A 88 3.55 -3.72 7.21
C LYS A 88 2.05 -3.49 7.39
N LEU A 89 1.27 -3.34 6.31
CA LEU A 89 -0.18 -3.18 6.41
C LEU A 89 -0.88 -4.39 7.06
N CYS A 90 -0.27 -5.58 7.04
CA CYS A 90 -0.84 -6.77 7.69
C CYS A 90 -0.65 -6.78 9.21
N TYR A 91 0.49 -6.26 9.71
CA TYR A 91 0.88 -6.38 11.12
C TYR A 91 1.13 -5.04 11.84
N THR A 92 0.82 -3.90 11.21
CA THR A 92 0.93 -2.57 11.82
C THR A 92 -0.31 -1.73 11.54
N ASN A 93 -0.40 -0.57 12.18
CA ASN A 93 -1.40 0.46 11.90
C ASN A 93 -1.04 1.38 10.72
N LEU A 94 -0.02 1.07 9.91
CA LEU A 94 0.56 1.95 8.87
C LEU A 94 -0.47 2.53 7.87
N GLY A 95 -1.67 1.98 7.78
CA GLY A 95 -2.77 2.57 7.03
C GLY A 95 -3.07 4.02 7.38
N PHE A 96 -2.74 4.49 8.60
CA PHE A 96 -2.88 5.91 8.98
C PHE A 96 -2.06 6.84 8.08
N ALA A 97 -0.90 6.38 7.59
CA ALA A 97 -0.03 7.20 6.76
C ALA A 97 -0.56 7.34 5.33
N LEU A 98 -1.44 6.44 4.89
CA LEU A 98 -2.05 6.46 3.56
C LEU A 98 -3.41 7.17 3.54
N ALA A 99 -4.15 7.08 4.63
CA ALA A 99 -5.49 7.64 4.71
C ALA A 99 -5.47 9.14 5.01
N PRO A 100 -6.48 9.90 4.55
CA PRO A 100 -6.74 11.23 5.10
C PRO A 100 -7.09 11.14 6.60
N GLU A 101 -7.16 12.28 7.29
CA GLU A 101 -7.47 12.35 8.72
C GLU A 101 -8.84 11.72 9.05
N GLU A 102 -9.85 11.99 8.22
CA GLU A 102 -11.16 11.36 8.28
C GLU A 102 -11.47 10.61 6.98
N PHE A 103 -12.00 9.40 7.12
CA PHE A 103 -12.33 8.56 5.97
C PHE A 103 -13.58 7.71 6.22
N THR A 104 -14.19 7.28 5.12
CA THR A 104 -15.17 6.19 5.16
C THR A 104 -14.45 4.84 5.12
N ILE A 105 -15.08 3.78 5.61
CA ILE A 105 -14.54 2.41 5.43
C ILE A 105 -14.38 2.05 3.95
N SER A 106 -15.26 2.56 3.08
CA SER A 106 -15.18 2.30 1.64
C SER A 106 -13.95 2.95 1.02
N SER A 107 -13.64 4.20 1.36
CA SER A 107 -12.42 4.87 0.85
C SER A 107 -11.16 4.22 1.41
N LEU A 108 -11.15 3.85 2.70
CA LEU A 108 -10.03 3.12 3.29
C LEU A 108 -9.80 1.76 2.61
N ARG A 109 -10.88 1.05 2.26
CA ARG A 109 -10.82 -0.22 1.50
C ARG A 109 -10.09 -0.05 0.17
N GLU A 110 -10.33 1.04 -0.56
CA GLU A 110 -9.63 1.29 -1.82
C GLU A 110 -8.14 1.42 -1.61
N LEU A 111 -7.71 2.20 -0.60
CA LEU A 111 -6.30 2.38 -0.27
C LEU A 111 -5.62 1.07 0.10
N TYR A 112 -6.26 0.27 0.97
CA TYR A 112 -5.74 -1.05 1.33
C TYR A 112 -5.69 -1.99 0.13
N SER A 113 -6.70 -1.98 -0.74
CA SER A 113 -6.75 -2.87 -1.90
C SER A 113 -5.67 -2.53 -2.92
N ALA A 114 -5.46 -1.23 -3.17
CA ALA A 114 -4.39 -0.74 -4.04
C ALA A 114 -3.01 -1.12 -3.51
N ALA A 115 -2.74 -0.87 -2.22
CA ALA A 115 -1.45 -1.20 -1.62
C ALA A 115 -1.21 -2.72 -1.59
N LEU A 116 -2.22 -3.52 -1.24
CA LEU A 116 -2.12 -4.99 -1.14
C LEU A 116 -2.12 -5.70 -2.50
N GLY A 117 -2.61 -5.06 -3.56
CA GLY A 117 -2.71 -5.63 -4.91
C GLY A 117 -3.85 -6.64 -5.07
N TYR A 118 -4.85 -6.62 -4.20
CA TYR A 118 -6.06 -7.43 -4.32
C TYR A 118 -7.23 -6.75 -3.61
N ARG A 119 -8.46 -7.09 -4.00
CA ARG A 119 -9.67 -6.52 -3.38
C ARG A 119 -9.82 -6.96 -1.92
N VAL A 120 -9.87 -5.98 -1.03
CA VAL A 120 -10.19 -6.17 0.40
C VAL A 120 -11.71 -5.99 0.60
N SER A 121 -12.31 -6.76 1.51
CA SER A 121 -13.71 -6.53 1.92
C SER A 121 -13.79 -5.38 2.93
N ALA A 122 -14.68 -4.40 2.70
CA ALA A 122 -14.95 -3.30 3.63
C ALA A 122 -15.35 -3.81 5.02
N THR A 123 -16.28 -4.77 5.08
CA THR A 123 -16.74 -5.38 6.33
C THR A 123 -15.61 -6.08 7.06
N ASN A 124 -14.78 -6.83 6.35
CA ASN A 124 -13.64 -7.51 6.98
C ASN A 124 -12.58 -6.51 7.46
N LEU A 125 -12.30 -5.48 6.68
CA LEU A 125 -11.36 -4.41 7.04
C LEU A 125 -11.80 -3.69 8.31
N GLN A 126 -13.03 -3.20 8.34
CA GLN A 126 -13.59 -2.55 9.51
C GLN A 126 -13.54 -3.47 10.73
N ARG A 127 -13.98 -4.74 10.60
CA ARG A 127 -13.96 -5.71 11.70
C ARG A 127 -12.55 -5.94 12.25
N VAL A 128 -11.56 -6.10 11.38
CA VAL A 128 -10.16 -6.32 11.79
C VAL A 128 -9.59 -5.10 12.49
N LEU A 129 -9.74 -3.91 11.90
CA LEU A 129 -9.18 -2.68 12.47
C LEU A 129 -9.89 -2.27 13.77
N ALA A 130 -11.21 -2.42 13.85
CA ALA A 130 -11.98 -2.16 15.07
C ALA A 130 -11.58 -3.12 16.21
N ARG A 131 -11.44 -4.43 15.93
CA ARG A 131 -10.97 -5.41 16.92
C ARG A 131 -9.58 -5.06 17.45
N ARG A 132 -8.73 -4.46 16.62
CA ARG A 132 -7.38 -3.99 16.99
C ARG A 132 -7.39 -2.62 17.70
N GLY A 133 -8.55 -1.99 17.88
CA GLY A 133 -8.64 -0.65 18.48
C GLY A 133 -8.02 0.45 17.61
N LEU A 134 -7.96 0.25 16.30
CA LEU A 134 -7.30 1.17 15.36
C LEU A 134 -8.26 2.19 14.73
N LEU A 135 -9.57 2.07 14.95
CA LEU A 135 -10.57 2.97 14.40
C LEU A 135 -11.34 3.67 15.52
N ALA A 136 -11.45 4.99 15.41
CA ALA A 136 -12.36 5.80 16.19
C ALA A 136 -13.48 6.36 15.28
N PRO A 137 -14.76 6.23 15.66
CA PRO A 137 -15.83 6.96 14.97
C PRO A 137 -15.67 8.46 15.26
N THR A 138 -15.79 9.32 14.24
CA THR A 138 -15.68 10.77 14.45
C THR A 138 -17.02 11.41 14.83
N GLY A 139 -18.12 10.66 14.72
CA GLY A 139 -19.48 11.18 14.88
C GLY A 139 -20.02 11.87 13.62
N GLY A 140 -19.15 12.16 12.65
CA GLY A 140 -19.51 12.72 11.36
C GLY A 140 -19.99 11.68 10.36
N THR A 141 -20.54 12.18 9.26
CA THR A 141 -20.87 11.38 8.08
C THR A 141 -20.38 12.07 6.82
N ALA A 142 -19.92 11.28 5.85
CA ALA A 142 -19.50 11.79 4.55
C ALA A 142 -20.67 12.50 3.85
N PRO A 143 -20.40 13.51 2.99
CA PRO A 143 -21.42 14.19 2.21
C PRO A 143 -22.30 13.18 1.44
N PRO A 144 -23.61 13.44 1.32
CA PRO A 144 -24.50 12.57 0.55
C PRO A 144 -23.98 12.39 -0.88
N GLY A 145 -23.83 11.14 -1.30
CA GLY A 145 -23.42 10.82 -2.66
C GLY A 145 -24.49 11.17 -3.69
N ARG A 146 -24.06 11.31 -4.95
CA ARG A 146 -24.91 11.70 -6.10
C ARG A 146 -26.10 10.75 -6.35
N THR A 147 -25.99 9.50 -5.89
CA THR A 147 -27.00 8.44 -6.06
C THR A 147 -28.07 8.40 -4.97
N GLY A 148 -27.95 9.21 -3.91
CA GLY A 148 -28.83 9.14 -2.75
C GLY A 148 -28.60 7.87 -1.90
N GLY A 149 -28.64 8.02 -0.59
CA GLY A 149 -28.40 6.93 0.36
C GLY A 149 -28.07 7.48 1.75
N ARG A 150 -28.10 6.60 2.78
CA ARG A 150 -27.67 6.99 4.13
C ARG A 150 -26.20 7.46 4.07
N PRO A 151 -25.89 8.66 4.56
CA PRO A 151 -24.52 9.15 4.64
C PRO A 151 -23.60 8.14 5.35
N ALA A 152 -22.45 7.85 4.74
CA ALA A 152 -21.49 6.90 5.30
C ALA A 152 -20.83 7.49 6.55
N ALA A 153 -20.72 6.71 7.63
CA ALA A 153 -20.04 7.17 8.83
C ALA A 153 -18.55 7.44 8.58
N LEU A 154 -18.03 8.49 9.20
CA LEU A 154 -16.61 8.84 9.18
C LEU A 154 -15.88 8.22 10.37
N PHE A 155 -14.64 7.82 10.10
CA PHE A 155 -13.72 7.24 11.06
C PHE A 155 -12.35 7.93 10.92
N SER A 156 -11.58 7.90 11.99
CA SER A 156 -10.16 8.24 12.00
C SER A 156 -9.36 7.08 12.59
N PHE A 157 -8.05 7.07 12.35
CA PHE A 157 -7.15 6.18 13.08
C PHE A 157 -6.95 6.69 14.51
N THR A 158 -6.82 5.78 15.47
CA THR A 158 -6.64 6.12 16.90
C THR A 158 -5.25 6.67 17.24
N GLY A 159 -4.31 6.63 16.30
CA GLY A 159 -2.98 7.21 16.45
C GLY A 159 -2.25 7.31 15.11
N ASP A 160 -1.28 8.20 15.07
CA ASP A 160 -0.42 8.56 13.93
C ASP A 160 1.03 8.07 14.10
N GLY A 161 1.33 7.38 15.20
CA GLY A 161 2.59 6.69 15.42
C GLY A 161 2.51 5.25 14.88
N MET A 162 3.52 4.81 14.12
CA MET A 162 3.59 3.41 13.69
C MET A 162 3.75 2.48 14.89
N GLN A 163 2.80 1.54 15.03
CA GLN A 163 2.75 0.54 16.07
C GLN A 163 2.54 -0.85 15.47
N VAL A 164 3.13 -1.87 16.10
CA VAL A 164 2.86 -3.26 15.75
C VAL A 164 1.50 -3.64 16.32
N THR A 165 0.65 -4.19 15.46
CA THR A 165 -0.71 -4.61 15.77
C THR A 165 -0.77 -6.12 15.61
N ASP A 166 -1.41 -6.81 16.56
CA ASP A 166 -1.39 -8.27 16.69
C ASP A 166 -1.42 -9.03 15.33
N PRO A 167 -0.44 -9.92 15.06
CA PRO A 167 -0.17 -10.50 13.73
C PRO A 167 -1.23 -11.50 13.21
N PHE A 168 -2.23 -11.91 14.00
CA PHE A 168 -3.12 -13.02 13.61
C PHE A 168 -4.38 -12.64 12.80
N ALA A 169 -4.56 -11.37 12.42
CA ALA A 169 -5.66 -10.93 11.55
C ALA A 169 -5.14 -10.58 10.14
N VAL A 170 -4.71 -11.61 9.42
CA VAL A 170 -4.20 -11.48 8.05
C VAL A 170 -5.35 -11.16 7.10
N PHE A 171 -5.22 -10.09 6.32
CA PHE A 171 -6.02 -9.90 5.11
C PHE A 171 -5.69 -11.06 4.17
N ARG A 172 -6.60 -12.03 4.05
CA ARG A 172 -6.38 -13.15 3.14
C ARG A 172 -6.69 -12.73 1.71
N PRO A 173 -5.81 -13.00 0.74
CA PRO A 173 -6.16 -12.93 -0.66
C PRO A 173 -7.39 -13.81 -0.94
N PRO A 174 -8.26 -13.45 -1.89
CA PRO A 174 -9.32 -14.34 -2.35
C PRO A 174 -8.71 -15.67 -2.84
N ALA A 175 -9.38 -16.79 -2.54
CA ALA A 175 -8.95 -18.09 -3.04
C ALA A 175 -8.89 -18.06 -4.57
N ARG A 176 -7.74 -18.40 -5.14
CA ARG A 176 -7.51 -18.46 -6.59
C ARG A 176 -8.53 -19.45 -7.19
N GLN A 177 -9.50 -18.99 -7.97
CA GLN A 177 -10.42 -19.87 -8.67
C GLN A 177 -9.58 -20.81 -9.55
N ARG A 178 -9.64 -22.11 -9.24
CA ARG A 178 -9.05 -23.14 -10.11
C ARG A 178 -9.88 -23.15 -11.39
N ASP A 179 -9.25 -22.74 -12.48
CA ASP A 179 -9.84 -22.82 -13.80
C ASP A 179 -10.15 -24.30 -14.10
N GLY A 180 -11.44 -24.61 -14.22
CA GLY A 180 -11.94 -25.95 -14.44
C GLY A 180 -11.81 -26.31 -15.91
N SER A 181 -10.61 -26.70 -16.35
CA SER A 181 -10.46 -27.33 -17.66
C SER A 181 -10.98 -28.77 -17.60
N LYS A 182 -12.14 -28.94 -18.26
CA LYS A 182 -12.87 -30.18 -18.48
C LYS A 182 -11.95 -31.36 -18.78
N ARG A 183 -12.04 -32.43 -17.97
CA ARG A 183 -11.62 -33.77 -18.38
C ARG A 183 -12.51 -34.20 -19.54
N GLN A 184 -11.91 -34.35 -20.72
CA GLN A 184 -12.48 -35.11 -21.82
C GLN A 184 -12.72 -36.54 -21.33
N GLN A 185 -13.98 -36.96 -21.30
CA GLN A 185 -14.36 -38.35 -21.17
C GLN A 185 -14.41 -38.92 -22.60
N ALA A 186 -13.28 -39.48 -23.04
CA ALA A 186 -13.21 -40.25 -24.27
C ALA A 186 -13.59 -41.70 -23.98
N GLY A 187 -14.78 -42.07 -24.45
CA GLY A 187 -15.13 -43.34 -25.13
C GLY A 187 -14.89 -44.68 -24.42
N ARG A 188 -15.97 -45.46 -24.29
CA ARG A 188 -16.05 -46.88 -24.74
C ARG A 188 -17.49 -47.45 -24.63
N PRO A 189 -17.83 -48.57 -25.32
CA PRO A 189 -18.71 -48.60 -26.48
C PRO A 189 -20.08 -49.25 -26.21
N HIS A 190 -21.05 -48.99 -27.11
CA HIS A 190 -22.33 -49.69 -27.15
C HIS A 190 -22.18 -50.99 -27.96
N ALA A 191 -22.49 -52.11 -27.33
CA ALA A 191 -22.75 -53.38 -27.99
C ALA A 191 -24.25 -53.46 -28.34
N SER A 192 -24.57 -53.71 -29.60
CA SER A 192 -25.60 -54.63 -30.12
C SER A 192 -25.61 -54.53 -31.65
#